data_AF-A0A4P5SSX6-F1
#
_entry.id   AF-A0A4P5SSX6-F1
#
_cell.length_a   1.000
_cell.length_b   1.000
_cell.length_c   1.000
_cell.angle_alpha   90.00
_cell.angle_beta   90.00
_cell.angle_gamma   90.00
#
_symmetry.space_group_name_H-M   'P 1'
#
loop_
_entity.id
_entity.type
_entity.pdbx_description
1 polymer ?
#
loop_
_entity_poly.entity_id
_entity_poly.type
_entity_poly.pdbx_seq_one_letter_code
_entity_poly.pdbx_strand_id
1 'polypeptide(L)'
;MPIVVQRDTEFEQLKDSIRADTKGRVVLGRDYSGKNYRVSKSANGEILLTPVVSIPEQDMWLYKNPQALAAFQQGLAEASAGEVTAGEDFSQYADDNIEDE
;
A
#
# COMPACT_ATOMS: atom_id res chain seq x y z
N MET A 1 9.14 -13.88 2.91
CA MET A 1 9.51 -13.98 1.48
C MET A 1 9.14 -12.66 0.81
N PRO A 2 9.98 -12.06 -0.05
CA PRO A 2 9.56 -10.87 -0.78
C PRO A 2 8.43 -11.27 -1.74
N ILE A 3 7.35 -10.50 -1.73
CA ILE A 3 6.27 -10.61 -2.71
C ILE A 3 6.87 -10.19 -4.05
N VAL A 4 7.19 -11.19 -4.89
CA VAL A 4 7.58 -10.96 -6.28
C VAL A 4 6.28 -10.67 -7.03
N VAL A 5 5.97 -9.39 -7.19
CA VAL A 5 4.90 -8.96 -8.10
C VAL A 5 5.36 -9.33 -9.50
N GLN A 6 4.74 -10.36 -10.08
CA GLN A 6 4.93 -10.67 -11.49
C GLN A 6 4.50 -9.44 -12.28
N ARG A 7 5.44 -8.84 -13.00
CA ARG A 7 5.18 -7.66 -13.81
C ARG A 7 4.69 -8.14 -15.16
N ASP A 8 3.42 -7.89 -15.47
CA ASP A 8 2.96 -7.90 -16.86
C ASP A 8 3.91 -7.01 -17.66
N THR A 9 4.51 -7.62 -18.69
CA THR A 9 5.52 -6.98 -19.54
C THR A 9 4.86 -6.27 -20.73
N GLU A 10 3.53 -6.31 -20.81
CA GLU A 10 2.75 -5.62 -21.82
C GLU A 10 2.54 -4.16 -21.41
N PHE A 11 3.18 -3.25 -22.15
CA PHE A 11 3.02 -1.82 -21.98
C PHE A 11 1.98 -1.30 -22.96
N GLU A 12 0.89 -0.76 -22.44
CA GLU A 12 -0.03 0.04 -23.22
C GLU A 12 0.56 1.45 -23.40
N GLN A 13 0.63 1.91 -24.65
CA GLN A 13 1.07 3.27 -24.94
C GLN A 13 -0.05 4.26 -24.58
N LEU A 14 0.13 4.96 -23.47
CA LEU A 14 -0.87 5.93 -22.98
C LEU A 14 -0.90 7.23 -23.79
N LYS A 15 0.23 7.64 -24.37
CA LYS A 15 0.40 8.86 -25.18
C LYS A 15 1.50 8.67 -26.23
N ASP A 16 1.38 9.37 -27.35
CA ASP A 16 2.39 9.36 -28.42
C ASP A 16 3.75 9.91 -27.97
N SER A 17 3.82 11.21 -27.71
CA SER A 17 5.04 11.89 -27.32
C SER A 17 4.72 13.05 -26.38
N ILE A 18 5.41 13.09 -25.26
CA ILE A 18 5.24 14.13 -24.23
C ILE A 18 6.59 14.78 -23.99
N ARG A 19 6.63 16.11 -24.12
CA ARG A 19 7.85 16.88 -23.86
C ARG A 19 7.94 17.24 -22.38
N ALA A 20 9.09 16.94 -21.78
CA ALA A 20 9.41 17.46 -20.46
C ALA A 20 9.65 18.98 -20.51
N ASP A 21 9.19 19.69 -19.49
CA ASP A 21 9.43 21.13 -19.39
C ASP A 21 10.89 21.45 -18.99
N THR A 22 11.22 22.74 -18.86
CA THR A 22 12.57 23.19 -18.49
C THR A 22 13.02 22.74 -17.09
N LYS A 23 12.10 22.24 -16.27
CA LYS A 23 12.38 21.69 -14.93
C LYS A 23 12.37 20.16 -14.94
N GLY A 24 12.27 19.52 -16.11
CA GLY A 24 12.27 18.07 -16.26
C GLY A 24 10.95 17.40 -15.88
N ARG A 25 9.84 18.14 -15.75
CA ARG A 25 8.54 17.57 -15.36
C ARG A 25 7.79 17.05 -16.59
N VAL A 26 7.10 15.92 -16.44
CA VAL A 26 6.24 15.33 -17.47
C VAL A 26 4.79 15.28 -16.97
N VAL A 27 3.85 15.75 -17.79
CA VAL A 27 2.42 15.80 -17.44
C VAL A 27 1.72 14.53 -17.93
N LEU A 28 1.45 13.62 -17.00
CA LEU A 28 0.80 12.34 -17.29
C LEU A 28 -0.70 12.49 -17.56
N GLY A 29 -1.38 13.46 -16.94
CA GLY A 29 -2.82 13.70 -17.10
C GLY A 29 -3.60 13.47 -15.81
N ARG A 30 -4.93 13.55 -15.90
CA ARG A 30 -5.83 13.54 -14.75
C ARG A 30 -5.88 12.18 -14.02
N ASP A 31 -5.84 11.08 -14.77
CA ASP A 31 -5.92 9.71 -14.22
C ASP A 31 -4.70 9.32 -13.36
N TYR A 32 -3.62 10.08 -13.50
CA TYR A 32 -2.36 9.91 -12.79
C TYR A 32 -2.08 11.02 -11.78
N SER A 33 -3.02 11.95 -11.59
CA SER A 33 -2.89 13.05 -10.64
C SER A 33 -3.01 12.56 -9.19
N GLY A 34 -2.25 13.17 -8.27
CA GLY A 34 -2.30 12.87 -6.84
C GLY A 34 -1.71 11.52 -6.42
N LYS A 35 -1.15 10.74 -7.35
CA LYS A 35 -0.49 9.46 -7.08
C LYS A 35 1.01 9.66 -6.81
N ASN A 36 1.55 8.90 -5.88
CA ASN A 36 2.99 8.80 -5.69
C ASN A 36 3.56 7.75 -6.63
N TYR A 37 4.76 8.02 -7.14
CA TYR A 37 5.44 7.10 -8.06
C TYR A 37 6.84 6.80 -7.57
N ARG A 38 7.21 5.52 -7.60
CA ARG A 38 8.60 5.11 -7.60
C ARG A 38 9.14 5.29 -9.01
N VAL A 39 10.21 6.07 -9.13
CA VAL A 39 10.93 6.29 -10.38
C VAL A 39 12.08 5.30 -10.44
N SER A 40 12.16 4.50 -11.51
CA SER A 40 13.25 3.55 -11.74
C SER A 40 13.80 3.73 -13.14
N LYS A 41 15.11 3.55 -13.30
CA LYS A 41 15.79 3.65 -14.60
C LYS A 41 16.37 2.30 -14.99
N SER A 42 16.09 1.83 -16.20
CA SER A 42 16.71 0.60 -16.75
C SER A 42 18.12 0.88 -17.27
N ALA A 43 18.92 -0.17 -17.46
CA ALA A 43 20.25 -0.05 -18.07
C ALA A 43 20.18 0.54 -19.50
N ASN A 44 19.06 0.32 -20.20
CA ASN A 44 18.81 0.85 -21.54
C ASN A 44 18.36 2.31 -21.52
N GLY A 45 18.24 2.93 -20.35
CA GLY A 45 17.86 4.33 -20.20
C GLY A 45 16.37 4.59 -20.10
N GLU A 46 15.53 3.55 -20.11
CA GLU A 46 14.08 3.68 -19.96
C GLU A 46 13.73 4.09 -18.54
N ILE A 47 12.70 4.93 -18.39
CA ILE A 47 12.18 5.35 -17.10
C ILE A 47 10.85 4.64 -16.85
N LEU A 48 10.79 3.85 -15.77
CA LEU A 48 9.57 3.20 -15.30
C LEU A 48 9.01 3.98 -14.12
N LEU A 49 7.72 4.34 -14.21
CA LEU A 49 6.96 4.95 -13.13
C LEU A 49 6.02 3.90 -12.53
N THR A 50 6.27 3.48 -11.30
CA THR A 50 5.41 2.52 -10.59
C THR A 50 4.59 3.25 -9.53
N PRO A 51 3.25 3.25 -9.60
CA PRO A 51 2.42 3.81 -8.54
C PRO A 51 2.73 3.18 -7.18
N VAL A 52 2.79 3.98 -6.13
CA VAL A 52 3.01 3.53 -4.75
C VAL A 52 2.06 4.21 -3.79
N VAL A 53 1.76 3.52 -2.70
CA VAL A 53 1.03 4.06 -1.54
C VAL A 53 1.96 4.08 -0.33
N SER A 54 1.79 5.07 0.53
CA SER A 54 2.53 5.14 1.80
C SER A 54 1.80 4.31 2.85
N ILE A 55 2.54 3.47 3.56
CA ILE A 55 2.07 2.70 4.70
C ILE A 55 2.81 3.21 5.93
N PRO A 56 2.10 3.64 7.00
CA PRO A 56 2.74 4.03 8.25
C PRO A 56 3.65 2.93 8.79
N GLU A 57 4.76 3.31 9.42
CA GLU A 57 5.74 2.33 9.93
C GLU A 57 5.12 1.35 10.93
N GLN A 58 4.24 1.86 11.80
CA GLN A 58 3.49 1.08 12.78
C GLN A 58 2.59 -0.01 12.17
N ASP A 59 2.19 0.11 10.90
CA ASP A 59 1.34 -0.86 10.21
C ASP A 59 2.15 -1.82 9.34
N MET A 60 3.46 -1.58 9.18
CA MET A 60 4.33 -2.35 8.29
C MET A 60 4.45 -3.83 8.69
N TRP A 61 4.31 -4.13 9.98
CA TRP A 61 4.36 -5.52 10.47
C TRP A 61 3.23 -6.37 9.90
N LEU A 62 2.04 -5.80 9.68
CA LEU A 62 0.89 -6.50 9.13
C LEU A 62 1.18 -6.99 7.71
N TYR A 63 1.78 -6.12 6.88
CA TYR A 63 2.16 -6.46 5.51
C TYR A 63 3.37 -7.40 5.41
N LYS A 64 4.15 -7.55 6.48
CA LYS A 64 5.26 -8.52 6.57
C LYS A 64 4.81 -9.90 7.02
N ASN A 65 3.60 -10.03 7.57
CA ASN A 65 3.04 -11.29 8.06
C ASN A 65 1.81 -11.69 7.21
N PRO A 66 1.97 -12.57 6.21
CA PRO A 66 0.87 -13.00 5.33
C PRO A 66 -0.31 -13.62 6.07
N GLN A 67 -0.06 -14.32 7.18
CA GLN A 67 -1.12 -14.93 7.98
C GLN A 67 -1.96 -13.87 8.69
N ALA A 68 -1.31 -12.87 9.32
CA ALA A 68 -2.01 -11.76 9.97
C ALA A 68 -2.79 -10.92 8.95
N LEU A 69 -2.20 -10.66 7.77
CA LEU A 69 -2.88 -9.94 6.71
C LEU A 69 -4.12 -10.69 6.19
N ALA A 70 -4.04 -12.00 6.00
CA ALA A 70 -5.18 -12.82 5.58
C ALA A 70 -6.31 -12.80 6.63
N ALA A 71 -5.97 -12.97 7.90
CA ALA A 71 -6.94 -12.89 9.00
C ALA A 71 -7.59 -11.50 9.08
N PHE A 72 -6.80 -10.42 8.92
CA PHE A 72 -7.31 -9.05 8.89
C PHE A 72 -8.27 -8.80 7.72
N GLN A 73 -7.94 -9.28 6.52
CA GLN A 73 -8.82 -9.18 5.35
C GLN A 73 -10.11 -9.96 5.52
N GLN A 74 -10.04 -11.17 6.10
CA GLN A 74 -11.20 -11.96 6.44
C GLN A 74 -12.10 -11.22 7.44
N GLY A 75 -11.55 -10.72 8.54
CA GLY A 75 -12.30 -9.97 9.54
C GLY A 75 -12.96 -8.70 8.98
N LEU A 76 -12.30 -7.99 8.05
CA LEU A 76 -12.92 -6.87 7.33
C LEU A 76 -14.11 -7.30 6.48
N ALA A 77 -14.02 -8.46 5.82
CA ALA A 77 -15.12 -8.99 5.02
C ALA A 77 -16.31 -9.40 5.91
N GLU A 78 -16.06 -10.15 6.99
CA GLU A 78 -17.06 -10.55 7.99
C GLU A 78 -17.74 -9.31 8.62
N ALA A 79 -16.96 -8.31 9.02
CA ALA A 79 -17.48 -7.06 9.57
C ALA A 79 -18.37 -6.31 8.56
N SER A 80 -17.98 -6.28 7.29
CA SER A 80 -18.79 -5.66 6.23
C SER A 80 -20.10 -6.41 5.96
N ALA A 81 -20.12 -7.73 6.21
CA ALA A 81 -21.29 -8.58 6.10
C ALA A 81 -22.18 -8.56 7.35
N GLY A 82 -21.73 -7.89 8.43
CA GLY A 82 -22.42 -7.87 9.72
C GLY A 82 -22.22 -9.14 10.55
N GLU A 83 -21.27 -9.99 10.17
CA GLU A 83 -20.90 -11.23 10.88
C GLU A 83 -19.97 -10.92 12.06
N VAL A 84 -20.39 -9.99 12.93
CA VAL A 84 -19.65 -9.60 14.12
C VAL A 84 -20.29 -10.18 15.37
N THR A 85 -19.49 -10.78 16.23
CA THR A 85 -19.91 -11.13 17.59
C THR A 85 -19.58 -9.97 18.52
N ALA A 86 -20.40 -9.77 19.56
CA ALA A 86 -20.02 -8.90 20.65
C ALA A 86 -18.73 -9.47 21.27
N GLY A 87 -17.65 -8.68 21.24
CA GLY A 87 -16.37 -9.08 21.81
C GLY A 87 -16.53 -9.43 23.29
N GLU A 88 -15.69 -10.36 23.76
CA GLU A 88 -15.60 -10.65 25.18
C GLU A 88 -15.10 -9.41 25.94
N ASP A 89 -15.55 -9.24 27.17
CA ASP A 89 -15.04 -8.20 28.04
C ASP A 89 -13.66 -8.59 28.58
N PHE A 90 -12.63 -7.89 28.10
CA PHE A 90 -11.24 -8.09 28.54
C PHE A 90 -10.85 -7.20 29.72
N SER A 91 -11.77 -6.39 30.26
CA SER A 91 -11.49 -5.48 31.38
C SER A 91 -10.96 -6.22 32.61
N GLN A 92 -11.35 -7.49 32.79
CA GLN A 92 -10.83 -8.35 33.86
C GLN A 92 -9.31 -8.62 33.83
N TYR A 93 -8.65 -8.35 32.70
CA TYR A 93 -7.20 -8.51 32.52
C TYR A 93 -6.44 -7.18 32.57
N ALA A 94 -7.14 -6.05 32.72
CA ALA A 94 -6.48 -4.78 32.96
C ALA A 94 -5.90 -4.79 34.38
N ASP A 95 -4.60 -4.49 34.50
CA ASP A 95 -3.99 -4.26 35.80
C ASP A 95 -4.31 -2.82 36.23
N ASP A 96 -5.20 -2.68 37.22
CA ASP A 96 -5.59 -1.37 37.75
C ASP A 96 -4.45 -0.74 38.59
N ASN A 97 -3.37 -1.47 38.90
CA ASN A 97 -2.16 -0.92 39.53
C ASN A 97 -1.18 -0.40 38.48
N ILE A 98 -1.52 0.73 37.85
CA ILE A 98 -0.50 1.56 37.22
C ILE A 98 0.19 2.29 38.37
N GLU A 99 1.35 1.80 38.82
CA GLU A 99 2.21 2.56 39.75
C GLU A 99 2.61 3.87 39.06
N ASP A 100 2.08 4.99 39.53
CA ASP A 100 2.50 6.33 39.14
C ASP A 100 3.95 6.56 39.64
N GLU A 101 4.95 6.42 38.76
CA GLU A 101 6.32 6.94 38.95
C GLU A 101 6.51 8.31 38.29
#